data_AF-A0A3D2LBT7-F1
#
_entry.id   AF-A0A3D2LBT7-F1
#
_cell.length_a   1.000
_cell.length_b   1.000
_cell.length_c   1.000
_cell.angle_alpha   90.00
_cell.angle_beta   90.00
_cell.angle_gamma   90.00
#
_symmetry.space_group_name_H-M   'P 1'
#
loop_
_entity.id
_entity.type
_entity.pdbx_description
1 polymer ?
#
loop_
_entity_poly.entity_id
_entity_poly.type
_entity_poly.pdbx_seq_one_letter_code
_entity_poly.pdbx_strand_id
1 'polypeptide(L)'
;MKLPRVTWKTDILNSVSEKSEPYWVAGFMSGTSLDAVDAALILTDGEQVLEFGPTAERKYLPEERAVLQRATDAARAWNWTGPQPDTVFTEAREAVTHTHLATWERLLEVWAGPMPRLAGVHGQTVLHRAPKGDQPGVTLQLIDGPALQAALGVTLAYDFRTDDVAAGGQGAPLAPVYHAALLERLGDEAACVLNLGGVANITARMSDGALVAFDTGPANGPIDEWVEGHGLGTHDVGGRLAAAGRVHEGLLDQLMDHDWFDQPPPKSLDRYDFNASMVRGLSVEDGAATLTAFTARAVAA
;
A
#
# COMPACT_ATOMS: atom_id res chain seq x y z
N MET A 1 0.72 36.67 18.28
CA MET A 1 -0.13 36.96 17.11
C MET A 1 -0.52 35.61 16.52
N LYS A 2 -1.76 35.15 16.77
CA LYS A 2 -2.24 33.82 16.35
C LYS A 2 -2.34 33.81 14.82
N LEU A 3 -1.59 32.93 14.17
CA LEU A 3 -1.73 32.67 12.74
C LEU A 3 -3.13 32.07 12.49
N PRO A 4 -3.83 32.48 11.41
CA PRO A 4 -5.19 32.06 11.14
C PRO A 4 -5.25 30.57 10.84
N ARG A 5 -6.28 29.89 11.36
CA ARG A 5 -6.66 28.54 10.96
C ARG A 5 -6.85 28.52 9.44
N VAL A 6 -6.04 27.73 8.75
CA VAL A 6 -6.32 27.36 7.35
C VAL A 6 -7.50 26.40 7.40
N THR A 7 -8.70 26.96 7.28
CA THR A 7 -9.90 26.20 6.94
C THR A 7 -9.73 25.76 5.50
N TRP A 8 -9.72 24.44 5.28
CA TRP A 8 -9.98 23.82 3.99
C TRP A 8 -11.03 24.64 3.26
N LYS A 9 -10.74 25.05 2.03
CA LYS A 9 -11.73 25.67 1.16
C LYS A 9 -12.98 24.79 1.20
N THR A 10 -14.00 25.38 1.80
CA THR A 10 -15.21 24.75 2.28
C THR A 10 -16.10 24.26 1.14
N ASP A 11 -15.72 24.44 -0.13
CA ASP A 11 -16.58 24.14 -1.28
C ASP A 11 -16.45 22.71 -1.82
N ILE A 12 -15.40 21.96 -1.47
CA ILE A 12 -15.30 20.52 -1.84
C ILE A 12 -15.88 19.64 -0.72
N LEU A 13 -15.60 19.98 0.54
CA LEU A 13 -16.08 19.21 1.69
C LEU A 13 -17.52 19.56 2.11
N ASN A 14 -18.03 20.78 1.87
CA ASN A 14 -19.45 21.09 2.15
C ASN A 14 -20.42 20.60 1.06
N SER A 15 -19.95 19.88 0.05
CA SER A 15 -20.86 19.08 -0.80
C SER A 15 -21.12 17.68 -0.22
N VAL A 16 -20.42 17.31 0.86
CA VAL A 16 -20.58 16.06 1.61
C VAL A 16 -21.05 16.41 3.03
N SER A 17 -22.22 17.05 3.11
CA SER A 17 -22.90 17.37 4.36
C SER A 17 -24.40 17.17 4.12
N GLU A 18 -24.99 16.26 4.90
CA GLU A 18 -26.25 15.51 4.69
C GLU A 18 -26.06 14.29 3.80
N LYS A 19 -26.32 13.09 4.36
CA LYS A 19 -26.18 11.75 3.75
C LYS A 19 -26.33 11.79 2.22
N SER A 20 -25.22 11.95 1.52
CA SER A 20 -25.24 11.97 0.06
C SER A 20 -25.69 10.59 -0.41
N GLU A 21 -26.56 10.55 -1.41
CA GLU A 21 -26.96 9.27 -2.02
C GLU A 21 -25.70 8.49 -2.43
N PRO A 22 -25.61 7.18 -2.14
CA PRO A 22 -24.46 6.38 -2.50
C PRO A 22 -24.08 6.54 -3.97
N TYR A 23 -22.79 6.68 -4.23
CA TYR A 23 -22.27 6.80 -5.59
C TYR A 23 -21.05 5.91 -5.81
N TRP A 24 -20.84 5.54 -7.07
CA TRP A 24 -19.70 4.74 -7.47
C TRP A 24 -18.43 5.61 -7.48
N VAL A 25 -17.36 5.08 -6.91
CA VAL A 25 -16.03 5.68 -6.84
C VAL A 25 -15.02 4.68 -7.37
N ALA A 26 -14.09 5.16 -8.19
CA ALA A 26 -12.92 4.38 -8.58
C ALA A 26 -11.74 4.70 -7.67
N GLY A 27 -11.04 3.68 -7.18
CA GLY A 27 -9.75 3.81 -6.52
C GLY A 27 -8.64 3.27 -7.41
N PHE A 28 -7.49 3.94 -7.43
CA PHE A 28 -6.30 3.52 -8.17
C PHE A 28 -5.07 3.46 -7.27
N MET A 29 -4.27 2.43 -7.45
CA MET A 29 -3.04 2.22 -6.71
C MET A 29 -1.90 1.80 -7.64
N SER A 30 -0.73 2.43 -7.47
CA SER A 30 0.53 1.96 -8.05
C SER A 30 1.54 1.72 -6.93
N GLY A 31 1.82 0.44 -6.65
CA GLY A 31 2.73 0.03 -5.59
C GLY A 31 4.17 0.48 -5.81
N THR A 32 4.99 0.42 -4.76
CA THR A 32 6.44 0.67 -4.87
C THR A 32 7.19 -0.43 -5.63
N SER A 33 6.53 -1.55 -5.94
CA SER A 33 7.12 -2.63 -6.75
C SER A 33 7.20 -2.30 -8.24
N LEU A 34 6.57 -1.20 -8.68
CA LEU A 34 6.57 -0.75 -10.08
C LEU A 34 6.07 -1.81 -11.08
N ASP A 35 5.13 -2.65 -10.64
CA ASP A 35 4.62 -3.76 -11.45
C ASP A 35 3.43 -3.38 -12.31
N ALA A 36 2.45 -2.70 -11.73
CA ALA A 36 1.19 -2.36 -12.36
C ALA A 36 0.51 -1.16 -11.70
N VAL A 37 -0.51 -0.64 -12.38
CA VAL A 37 -1.58 0.14 -11.77
C VAL A 37 -2.80 -0.74 -11.62
N ASP A 38 -3.32 -0.81 -10.40
CA ASP A 38 -4.57 -1.45 -10.05
C ASP A 38 -5.70 -0.42 -9.99
N ALA A 39 -6.91 -0.82 -10.36
CA ALA A 39 -8.11 -0.04 -10.17
C ALA A 39 -9.26 -0.90 -9.64
N ALA A 40 -10.11 -0.32 -8.80
CA ALA A 40 -11.30 -0.98 -8.25
C ALA A 40 -12.47 0.00 -8.13
N LEU A 41 -13.69 -0.50 -8.31
CA LEU A 41 -14.91 0.26 -8.06
C LEU A 41 -15.54 -0.12 -6.71
N ILE A 42 -16.01 0.89 -5.98
CA ILE A 42 -16.86 0.72 -4.81
C ILE A 42 -18.09 1.63 -4.90
N LEU A 43 -19.21 1.16 -4.39
CA LEU A 43 -20.36 2.01 -4.07
C LEU A 43 -20.20 2.46 -2.61
N THR A 44 -20.24 3.76 -2.36
CA THR A 44 -20.06 4.31 -1.01
C THR A 44 -20.91 5.56 -0.81
N ASP A 45 -21.29 5.83 0.44
CA ASP A 45 -21.89 7.09 0.88
C ASP A 45 -20.85 8.07 1.45
N GLY A 46 -19.56 7.71 1.40
CA GLY A 46 -18.44 8.48 1.95
C GLY A 46 -17.96 7.99 3.32
N GLU A 47 -18.74 7.16 4.02
CA GLU A 47 -18.39 6.57 5.32
C GLU A 47 -18.30 5.05 5.21
N GLN A 48 -19.32 4.43 4.61
CA GLN A 48 -19.44 2.99 4.47
C GLN A 48 -19.15 2.57 3.02
N VAL A 49 -18.54 1.40 2.88
CA VAL A 49 -18.56 0.66 1.62
C VAL A 49 -19.88 -0.10 1.56
N LEU A 50 -20.64 0.02 0.48
CA LEU A 50 -21.96 -0.59 0.33
C LEU A 50 -21.95 -1.75 -0.68
N GLU A 51 -21.18 -1.62 -1.76
CA GLU A 51 -21.03 -2.63 -2.79
C GLU A 51 -19.64 -2.59 -3.41
N PHE A 52 -19.17 -3.73 -3.92
CA PHE A 52 -17.93 -3.85 -4.68
C PHE A 52 -18.25 -4.05 -6.17
N GLY A 53 -17.59 -3.29 -7.01
CA GLY A 53 -17.66 -3.42 -8.46
C GLY A 53 -16.47 -4.20 -9.02
N PRO A 54 -16.23 -4.10 -10.34
CA PRO A 54 -15.09 -4.76 -10.97
C PRO A 54 -13.75 -4.17 -10.51
N THR A 55 -12.70 -4.94 -10.78
CA THR A 55 -11.31 -4.53 -10.67
C THR A 55 -10.63 -4.61 -12.03
N ALA A 56 -9.59 -3.82 -12.25
CA ALA A 56 -8.74 -3.89 -13.43
C ALA A 56 -7.27 -3.72 -13.05
N GLU A 57 -6.39 -4.33 -13.82
CA GLU A 57 -4.94 -4.17 -13.68
C GLU A 57 -4.36 -3.79 -15.05
N ARG A 58 -3.39 -2.87 -15.04
CA ARG A 58 -2.51 -2.65 -16.19
C ARG A 58 -1.05 -2.64 -15.75
N LYS A 59 -0.34 -3.70 -16.09
CA LYS A 59 1.09 -3.84 -15.88
C LYS A 59 1.89 -2.76 -16.58
N TYR A 60 2.91 -2.23 -15.92
CA TYR A 60 3.90 -1.38 -16.55
C TYR A 60 4.69 -2.17 -17.60
N LEU A 61 4.84 -1.57 -18.77
CA LEU A 61 5.75 -2.03 -19.81
C LEU A 61 7.21 -1.86 -19.34
N PRO A 62 8.16 -2.66 -19.86
CA PRO A 62 9.57 -2.56 -19.46
C PRO A 62 10.14 -1.15 -19.54
N GLU A 63 9.78 -0.39 -20.58
CA GLU A 63 10.22 0.99 -20.79
C GLU A 63 9.64 1.97 -19.77
N GLU A 64 8.37 1.82 -19.38
CA GLU A 64 7.75 2.64 -18.34
C GLU A 64 8.36 2.31 -16.99
N ARG A 65 8.54 1.02 -16.68
CA ARG A 65 9.22 0.58 -15.45
C ARG A 65 10.62 1.18 -15.37
N ALA A 66 11.37 1.20 -16.48
CA ALA A 66 12.69 1.82 -16.52
C ALA A 66 12.63 3.34 -16.26
N VAL A 67 11.62 4.06 -16.76
CA VAL A 67 11.39 5.49 -16.46
C VAL A 67 11.12 5.68 -14.97
N LEU A 68 10.21 4.89 -14.38
CA LEU A 68 9.85 4.99 -12.97
C LEU A 68 11.01 4.64 -12.04
N GLN A 69 11.82 3.66 -12.41
CA GLN A 69 13.02 3.31 -11.66
C GLN A 69 14.03 4.48 -11.68
N ARG A 70 14.30 5.06 -12.85
CA ARG A 70 15.17 6.24 -12.96
C ARG A 70 14.66 7.41 -12.13
N ALA A 71 13.35 7.66 -12.12
CA ALA A 71 12.76 8.70 -11.30
C ALA A 71 12.90 8.42 -9.81
N THR A 72 12.71 7.16 -9.39
CA THR A 72 12.91 6.74 -8.00
C THR A 72 14.36 6.93 -7.56
N ASP A 73 15.32 6.51 -8.38
CA ASP A 73 16.76 6.66 -8.09
C ASP A 73 17.18 8.13 -8.05
N ALA A 74 16.71 8.93 -9.01
CA ALA A 74 16.95 10.37 -9.03
C ALA A 74 16.34 11.07 -7.82
N ALA A 75 15.13 10.67 -7.40
CA ALA A 75 14.48 11.21 -6.22
C ALA A 75 15.29 10.85 -4.96
N ARG A 76 15.72 9.59 -4.81
CA ARG A 76 16.58 9.13 -3.71
C ARG A 76 17.90 9.88 -3.63
N ALA A 77 18.55 10.12 -4.77
CA ALA A 77 19.78 10.90 -4.84
C ALA A 77 19.55 12.38 -4.50
N TRP A 78 18.45 12.96 -4.98
CA TRP A 78 18.07 14.35 -4.71
C TRP A 78 17.72 14.57 -3.23
N ASN A 79 16.86 13.73 -2.66
CA ASN A 79 16.43 13.78 -1.24
C ASN A 79 16.12 15.22 -0.77
N TRP A 80 15.35 15.97 -1.57
CA TRP A 80 15.00 17.38 -1.34
C TRP A 80 16.20 18.35 -1.18
N THR A 81 17.37 17.98 -1.69
CA THR A 81 18.60 18.77 -1.61
C THR A 81 19.03 19.23 -3.00
N GLY A 82 19.05 20.55 -3.22
CA GLY A 82 19.41 21.13 -4.51
C GLY A 82 18.24 21.14 -5.52
N PRO A 83 18.52 21.36 -6.82
CA PRO A 83 17.49 21.46 -7.84
C PRO A 83 16.77 20.12 -8.04
N GLN A 84 15.45 20.19 -8.18
CA GLN A 84 14.62 19.01 -8.43
C GLN A 84 14.97 18.41 -9.82
N PRO A 85 15.03 17.07 -9.96
CA PRO A 85 15.28 16.40 -11.24
C PRO A 85 14.04 16.42 -12.15
N ASP A 86 13.62 17.62 -12.57
CA ASP A 86 12.34 17.87 -13.23
C ASP A 86 12.15 17.10 -14.53
N THR A 87 13.19 16.95 -15.35
CA THR A 87 13.11 16.19 -16.61
C THR A 87 12.67 14.75 -16.35
N VAL A 88 13.34 14.06 -15.43
CA VAL A 88 13.06 12.65 -15.12
C VAL A 88 11.71 12.50 -14.41
N PHE A 89 11.34 13.46 -13.56
CA PHE A 89 10.03 13.46 -12.91
C PHE A 89 8.89 13.73 -13.89
N THR A 90 9.12 14.53 -14.93
CA THR A 90 8.11 14.79 -15.98
C THR A 90 7.84 13.55 -16.80
N GLU A 91 8.89 12.88 -17.29
CA GLU A 91 8.76 11.58 -17.99
C GLU A 91 8.01 10.55 -17.15
N ALA A 92 8.32 10.47 -15.85
CA ALA A 92 7.64 9.55 -14.95
C ALA A 92 6.18 9.93 -14.71
N ARG A 93 5.84 11.22 -14.52
CA ARG A 93 4.44 11.65 -14.39
C ARG A 93 3.64 11.28 -15.64
N GLU A 94 4.19 11.48 -16.83
CA GLU A 94 3.55 11.09 -18.09
C GLU A 94 3.28 9.57 -18.13
N ALA A 95 4.29 8.75 -17.83
CA ALA A 95 4.16 7.30 -17.81
C ALA A 95 3.13 6.81 -16.77
N VAL A 96 3.14 7.37 -15.56
CA VAL A 96 2.17 7.05 -14.50
C VAL A 96 0.76 7.46 -14.94
N THR A 97 0.57 8.69 -15.40
CA THR A 97 -0.74 9.22 -15.82
C THR A 97 -1.32 8.42 -16.98
N HIS A 98 -0.53 8.13 -18.01
CA HIS A 98 -0.95 7.31 -19.15
C HIS A 98 -1.39 5.91 -18.70
N THR A 99 -0.62 5.28 -17.79
CA THR A 99 -0.94 3.95 -17.27
C THR A 99 -2.23 3.96 -16.44
N HIS A 100 -2.47 5.01 -15.64
CA HIS A 100 -3.73 5.17 -14.89
C HIS A 100 -4.92 5.32 -15.82
N LEU A 101 -4.79 6.11 -16.90
CA LEU A 101 -5.84 6.25 -17.90
C LEU A 101 -6.14 4.91 -18.60
N ALA A 102 -5.11 4.18 -19.02
CA ALA A 102 -5.31 2.85 -19.62
C ALA A 102 -5.97 1.86 -18.66
N THR A 103 -5.69 1.97 -17.35
CA THR A 103 -6.33 1.13 -16.33
C THR A 103 -7.80 1.50 -16.14
N TRP A 104 -8.12 2.80 -16.18
CA TRP A 104 -9.49 3.29 -16.16
C TRP A 104 -10.31 2.79 -17.35
N GLU A 105 -9.75 2.85 -18.55
CA GLU A 105 -10.39 2.34 -19.77
C GLU A 105 -10.73 0.86 -19.62
N ARG A 106 -9.78 0.04 -19.16
CA ARG A 106 -10.01 -1.39 -18.87
C ARG A 106 -11.07 -1.64 -17.82
N LEU A 107 -11.11 -0.82 -16.76
CA LEU A 107 -12.12 -0.91 -15.72
C LEU A 107 -13.52 -0.64 -16.28
N LEU A 108 -13.65 0.37 -17.14
CA LEU A 108 -14.91 0.75 -17.77
C LEU A 108 -15.36 -0.23 -18.87
N GLU A 109 -14.42 -0.90 -19.56
CA GLU A 109 -14.76 -1.95 -20.54
C GLU A 109 -15.58 -3.10 -19.92
N VAL A 110 -15.33 -3.41 -18.65
CA VAL A 110 -16.03 -4.49 -17.92
C VAL A 110 -17.16 -3.97 -17.02
N TRP A 111 -17.41 -2.66 -17.01
CA TRP A 111 -18.40 -2.02 -16.16
C TRP A 111 -19.64 -1.59 -16.94
N ALA A 112 -20.80 -2.15 -16.57
CA ALA A 112 -22.09 -1.81 -17.18
C ALA A 112 -22.96 -0.88 -16.33
N GLY A 113 -22.47 -0.47 -15.15
CA GLY A 113 -23.21 0.41 -14.23
C GLY A 113 -23.00 1.90 -14.53
N PRO A 114 -23.44 2.79 -13.61
CA PRO A 114 -23.29 4.23 -13.81
C PRO A 114 -21.83 4.65 -13.77
N MET A 115 -21.52 5.75 -14.47
CA MET A 115 -20.19 6.36 -14.45
C MET A 115 -19.78 6.70 -13.00
N PRO A 116 -18.57 6.34 -12.55
CA PRO A 116 -18.10 6.74 -11.24
C PRO A 116 -18.09 8.26 -11.11
N ARG A 117 -18.51 8.77 -9.95
CA ARG A 117 -18.55 10.22 -9.68
C ARG A 117 -17.17 10.80 -9.39
N LEU A 118 -16.30 9.98 -8.81
CA LEU A 118 -14.98 10.36 -8.31
C LEU A 118 -13.98 9.24 -8.63
N ALA A 119 -12.74 9.63 -8.90
CA ALA A 119 -11.58 8.77 -8.90
C ALA A 119 -10.60 9.20 -7.80
N GLY A 120 -10.19 8.26 -6.93
CA GLY A 120 -9.12 8.44 -5.95
C GLY A 120 -7.83 7.81 -6.46
N VAL A 121 -6.77 8.61 -6.62
CA VAL A 121 -5.51 8.18 -7.25
C VAL A 121 -4.35 8.41 -6.31
N HIS A 122 -3.69 7.33 -5.90
CA HIS A 122 -2.49 7.43 -5.08
C HIS A 122 -1.30 8.01 -5.85
N GLY A 123 -1.14 7.66 -7.13
CA GLY A 123 0.05 7.96 -7.93
C GLY A 123 1.22 7.02 -7.61
N GLN A 124 2.43 7.39 -8.02
CA GLN A 124 3.64 6.58 -7.77
C GLN A 124 4.53 7.22 -6.70
N THR A 125 4.67 6.59 -5.53
CA THR A 125 5.64 7.06 -4.52
C THR A 125 7.06 6.88 -5.05
N VAL A 126 7.83 7.97 -5.06
CA VAL A 126 9.29 7.96 -5.37
C VAL A 126 10.13 8.30 -4.14
N LEU A 127 9.57 9.05 -3.18
CA LEU A 127 10.20 9.34 -1.90
C LEU A 127 9.16 9.40 -0.78
N HIS A 128 9.58 8.93 0.39
CA HIS A 128 8.80 9.03 1.60
C HIS A 128 9.73 8.97 2.81
N ARG A 129 9.56 9.91 3.74
CA ARG A 129 10.23 9.94 5.04
C ARG A 129 9.21 10.39 6.07
N ALA A 130 8.85 9.48 6.97
CA ALA A 130 8.03 9.81 8.13
C ALA A 130 8.76 10.85 9.03
N PRO A 131 8.01 11.68 9.78
CA PRO A 131 8.62 12.59 10.76
C PRO A 131 9.40 11.81 11.83
N LYS A 132 10.54 12.36 12.27
CA LYS A 132 11.38 11.75 13.32
C LYS A 132 11.96 12.81 14.25
N GLY A 133 11.54 12.81 15.51
CA GLY A 133 11.90 13.87 16.45
C GLY A 133 11.47 15.24 15.91
N ASP A 134 12.40 16.19 15.86
CA ASP A 134 12.14 17.54 15.32
C ASP A 134 12.23 17.61 13.78
N GLN A 135 12.53 16.51 13.09
CA GLN A 135 12.59 16.50 11.63
C GLN A 135 11.19 16.30 11.04
N PRO A 136 10.65 17.26 10.26
CA PRO A 136 9.37 17.09 9.60
C PRO A 136 9.43 15.97 8.57
N GLY A 137 8.32 15.25 8.44
CA GLY A 137 8.16 14.25 7.40
C GLY A 137 8.05 14.92 6.03
N VAL A 138 8.36 14.15 4.98
CA VAL A 138 8.24 14.57 3.59
C VAL A 138 7.83 13.37 2.74
N THR A 139 7.01 13.60 1.72
CA THR A 139 6.60 12.55 0.79
C THR A 139 6.40 13.10 -0.61
N LEU A 140 6.60 12.27 -1.63
CA LEU A 140 6.42 12.63 -3.02
C LEU A 140 5.82 11.45 -3.79
N GLN A 141 4.59 11.67 -4.28
CA GLN A 141 3.93 10.81 -5.25
C GLN A 141 3.93 11.53 -6.61
N LEU A 142 4.38 10.83 -7.65
CA LEU A 142 4.34 11.33 -9.02
C LEU A 142 3.01 10.95 -9.66
N ILE A 143 2.27 11.97 -10.09
CA ILE A 143 1.11 11.90 -10.97
C ILE A 143 0.90 13.29 -11.60
N ASP A 144 0.40 13.37 -12.82
CA ASP A 144 -0.18 14.61 -13.36
C ASP A 144 -1.69 14.60 -13.11
N GLY A 145 -2.08 15.10 -11.94
CA GLY A 145 -3.48 15.14 -11.49
C GLY A 145 -4.40 15.93 -12.43
N PRO A 146 -4.06 17.18 -12.80
CA PRO A 146 -4.87 17.96 -13.76
C PRO A 146 -5.05 17.28 -15.11
N ALA A 147 -3.99 16.70 -15.69
CA ALA A 147 -4.10 16.00 -16.97
C ALA A 147 -4.96 14.73 -16.84
N LEU A 148 -4.78 13.95 -15.77
CA LEU A 148 -5.60 12.77 -15.53
C LEU A 148 -7.07 13.13 -15.32
N GLN A 149 -7.37 14.13 -14.50
CA GLN A 149 -8.74 14.58 -14.26
C GLN A 149 -9.45 14.97 -15.57
N ALA A 150 -8.76 15.73 -16.42
CA ALA A 150 -9.29 16.12 -17.73
C ALA A 150 -9.57 14.91 -18.63
N ALA A 151 -8.72 13.88 -18.57
CA ALA A 151 -8.88 12.65 -19.36
C ALA A 151 -10.00 11.72 -18.83
N LEU A 152 -10.13 11.57 -17.51
CA LEU A 152 -11.16 10.70 -16.91
C LEU A 152 -12.56 11.31 -17.02
N GLY A 153 -12.67 12.65 -17.04
CA GLY A 153 -13.95 13.36 -17.09
C GLY A 153 -14.75 13.30 -15.78
N VAL A 154 -14.11 12.90 -14.68
CA VAL A 154 -14.72 12.80 -13.34
C VAL A 154 -13.90 13.60 -12.33
N THR A 155 -14.44 13.87 -11.14
CA THR A 155 -13.66 14.50 -10.07
C THR A 155 -12.48 13.61 -9.69
N LEU A 156 -11.33 14.21 -9.40
CA LEU A 156 -10.12 13.48 -9.01
C LEU A 156 -9.69 13.90 -7.60
N ALA A 157 -9.52 12.93 -6.71
CA ALA A 157 -8.83 13.08 -5.44
C ALA A 157 -7.46 12.40 -5.55
N TYR A 158 -6.38 13.10 -5.19
CA TYR A 158 -5.01 12.59 -5.26
C TYR A 158 -4.14 13.28 -4.20
N ASP A 159 -2.90 12.81 -4.04
CA ASP A 159 -1.95 13.34 -3.04
C ASP A 159 -2.41 13.16 -1.58
N PHE A 160 -2.96 11.98 -1.26
CA PHE A 160 -3.52 11.66 0.06
C PHE A 160 -2.52 11.72 1.22
N ARG A 161 -1.21 11.65 0.95
CA ARG A 161 -0.18 11.52 1.99
C ARG A 161 0.37 12.86 2.45
N THR A 162 0.43 13.85 1.58
CA THR A 162 1.13 15.12 1.87
C THR A 162 0.51 15.84 3.05
N ASP A 163 -0.81 15.90 3.14
CA ASP A 163 -1.51 16.59 4.23
C ASP A 163 -1.39 15.86 5.58
N ASP A 164 -1.42 14.52 5.59
CA ASP A 164 -1.18 13.74 6.80
C ASP A 164 0.24 13.98 7.34
N VAL A 165 1.24 13.92 6.44
CA VAL A 165 2.63 14.21 6.79
C VAL A 165 2.82 15.64 7.28
N ALA A 166 2.20 16.62 6.63
CA ALA A 166 2.27 18.03 7.04
C ALA A 166 1.60 18.28 8.40
N ALA A 167 0.58 17.49 8.74
CA ALA A 167 -0.07 17.52 10.06
C ALA A 167 0.72 16.78 11.16
N GLY A 168 1.87 16.18 10.83
CA GLY A 168 2.71 15.42 11.77
C GLY A 168 2.39 13.91 11.82
N GLY A 169 1.47 13.43 10.97
CA GLY A 169 1.23 12.02 10.72
C GLY A 169 2.37 11.37 9.93
N GLN A 170 2.32 10.04 9.81
CA GLN A 170 3.36 9.29 9.11
C GLN A 170 3.17 9.26 7.59
N GLY A 171 2.00 9.63 7.08
CA GLY A 171 1.61 9.52 5.67
C GLY A 171 1.30 8.10 5.22
N ALA A 172 1.43 7.10 6.10
CA ALA A 172 1.24 5.68 5.84
C ALA A 172 1.13 4.90 7.16
N PRO A 173 0.46 3.72 7.18
CA PRO A 173 -0.49 3.24 6.17
C PRO A 173 -1.81 4.01 6.27
N LEU A 174 -2.43 4.33 5.13
CA LEU A 174 -3.77 4.97 5.09
C LEU A 174 -4.92 3.94 4.97
N ALA A 175 -4.59 2.68 4.68
CA ALA A 175 -5.53 1.58 4.59
C ALA A 175 -6.40 1.34 5.86
N PRO A 176 -5.95 1.63 7.10
CA PRO A 176 -6.78 1.42 8.29
C PRO A 176 -8.15 2.13 8.26
N VAL A 177 -8.26 3.29 7.61
CA VAL A 177 -9.56 3.99 7.47
C VAL A 177 -10.52 3.15 6.61
N TYR A 178 -10.02 2.58 5.51
CA TYR A 178 -10.80 1.68 4.66
C TYR A 178 -11.12 0.37 5.38
N HIS A 179 -10.17 -0.21 6.11
CA HIS A 179 -10.40 -1.41 6.91
C HIS A 179 -11.48 -1.20 7.98
N ALA A 180 -11.53 -0.04 8.63
CA ALA A 180 -12.59 0.29 9.57
C ALA A 180 -13.98 0.17 8.93
N ALA A 181 -14.17 0.79 7.75
CA ALA A 181 -15.43 0.70 7.00
C ALA A 181 -15.76 -0.74 6.57
N LEU A 182 -14.76 -1.56 6.24
CA LEU A 182 -14.97 -2.98 5.94
C LEU A 182 -15.36 -3.79 7.17
N LEU A 183 -14.72 -3.53 8.31
CA LEU A 183 -15.01 -4.22 9.57
C LEU A 183 -16.43 -3.89 10.03
N GLU A 184 -16.91 -2.66 9.85
CA GLU A 184 -18.31 -2.27 10.15
C GLU A 184 -19.32 -3.13 9.38
N ARG A 185 -19.03 -3.50 8.12
CA ARG A 185 -19.89 -4.42 7.34
C ARG A 185 -19.99 -5.83 7.95
N LEU A 186 -19.05 -6.22 8.81
CA LEU A 186 -19.05 -7.51 9.50
C LEU A 186 -19.83 -7.47 10.83
N GLY A 187 -20.44 -6.34 11.19
CA GLY A 187 -21.14 -6.15 12.47
C GLY A 187 -20.19 -5.67 13.59
N ASP A 188 -20.58 -5.87 14.84
CA ASP A 188 -19.85 -5.34 16.02
C ASP A 188 -18.85 -6.34 16.63
N GLU A 189 -18.74 -7.54 16.07
CA GLU A 189 -17.84 -8.58 16.58
C GLU A 189 -16.37 -8.21 16.35
N ALA A 190 -15.48 -8.78 17.17
CA ALA A 190 -14.05 -8.65 16.98
C ALA A 190 -13.67 -9.26 15.63
N ALA A 191 -12.98 -8.49 14.79
CA ALA A 191 -12.62 -8.90 13.45
C ALA A 191 -11.31 -8.22 13.03
N CYS A 192 -10.60 -8.86 12.10
CA CYS A 192 -9.27 -8.41 11.68
C CYS A 192 -9.12 -8.54 10.17
N VAL A 193 -8.56 -7.50 9.55
CA VAL A 193 -8.01 -7.56 8.19
C VAL A 193 -6.52 -7.89 8.31
N LEU A 194 -6.09 -8.99 7.69
CA LEU A 194 -4.69 -9.40 7.61
C LEU A 194 -4.21 -9.22 6.17
N ASN A 195 -3.18 -8.40 5.98
CA ASN A 195 -2.48 -8.24 4.72
C ASN A 195 -1.13 -8.93 4.76
N LEU A 196 -0.87 -9.83 3.80
CA LEU A 196 0.38 -10.56 3.65
C LEU A 196 1.14 -10.04 2.43
N GLY A 197 1.81 -8.89 2.60
CA GLY A 197 2.72 -8.33 1.59
C GLY A 197 4.13 -8.91 1.73
N GLY A 198 5.15 -8.06 1.56
CA GLY A 198 6.51 -8.41 1.99
C GLY A 198 6.61 -8.53 3.53
N VAL A 199 5.88 -7.66 4.22
CA VAL A 199 5.65 -7.63 5.67
C VAL A 199 4.15 -7.90 5.91
N ALA A 200 3.84 -8.66 6.95
CA ALA A 200 2.46 -8.88 7.40
C ALA A 200 2.01 -7.69 8.25
N ASN A 201 0.80 -7.20 8.01
CA ASN A 201 0.18 -6.20 8.87
C ASN A 201 -1.29 -6.49 9.10
N ILE A 202 -1.78 -6.03 10.24
CA ILE A 202 -3.17 -6.18 10.62
C ILE A 202 -3.86 -4.84 10.84
N THR A 203 -5.18 -4.82 10.63
CA THR A 203 -6.09 -3.85 11.24
C THR A 203 -7.22 -4.62 11.90
N ALA A 204 -7.28 -4.54 13.23
CA ALA A 204 -8.24 -5.28 14.04
C ALA A 204 -9.17 -4.34 14.78
N ARG A 205 -10.47 -4.66 14.77
CA ARG A 205 -11.44 -4.15 15.74
C ARG A 205 -11.46 -5.10 16.93
N MET A 206 -11.11 -4.55 18.09
CA MET A 206 -11.16 -5.24 19.37
C MET A 206 -12.61 -5.36 19.85
N SER A 207 -12.86 -6.23 20.84
CA SER A 207 -14.21 -6.44 21.39
C SER A 207 -14.83 -5.22 22.06
N ASP A 208 -14.02 -4.24 22.45
CA ASP A 208 -14.47 -2.95 23.00
C ASP A 208 -14.67 -1.87 21.91
N GLY A 209 -14.53 -2.24 20.63
CA GLY A 209 -14.64 -1.34 19.48
C GLY A 209 -13.37 -0.59 19.12
N ALA A 210 -12.29 -0.71 19.91
CA ALA A 210 -11.03 -0.05 19.59
C ALA A 210 -10.41 -0.62 18.30
N LEU A 211 -9.87 0.26 17.45
CA LEU A 211 -9.10 -0.14 16.28
C LEU A 211 -7.61 -0.17 16.62
N VAL A 212 -6.97 -1.28 16.26
CA VAL A 212 -5.53 -1.49 16.42
C VAL A 212 -4.94 -1.86 15.06
N ALA A 213 -3.82 -1.24 14.70
CA ALA A 213 -3.10 -1.54 13.46
C ALA A 213 -1.60 -1.51 13.69
N PHE A 214 -0.90 -2.54 13.22
CA PHE A 214 0.56 -2.70 13.33
C PHE A 214 1.05 -3.79 12.37
N ASP A 215 2.36 -3.80 12.14
CA ASP A 215 3.03 -4.90 11.43
C ASP A 215 3.23 -6.07 12.39
N THR A 216 2.85 -7.29 11.99
CA THR A 216 2.98 -8.50 12.84
C THR A 216 4.30 -9.23 12.64
N GLY A 217 4.98 -9.02 11.52
CA GLY A 217 6.28 -9.64 11.22
C GLY A 217 6.52 -9.80 9.72
N PRO A 218 7.54 -10.55 9.29
CA PRO A 218 7.75 -10.82 7.87
C PRO A 218 6.63 -11.68 7.28
N ALA A 219 6.32 -11.44 6.01
CA ALA A 219 5.38 -12.23 5.22
C ALA A 219 6.10 -12.84 4.00
N ASN A 220 5.69 -12.48 2.79
CA ASN A 220 6.24 -13.07 1.56
C ASN A 220 7.67 -12.61 1.27
N GLY A 221 8.14 -11.50 1.84
CA GLY A 221 9.43 -10.89 1.49
C GLY A 221 10.62 -11.85 1.58
N PRO A 222 10.88 -12.49 2.74
CA PRO A 222 11.95 -13.47 2.87
C PRO A 222 11.74 -14.73 2.03
N ILE A 223 10.48 -15.15 1.82
CA ILE A 223 10.14 -16.34 1.03
C ILE A 223 10.46 -16.09 -0.45
N ASP A 224 10.04 -14.95 -0.97
CA ASP A 224 10.28 -14.52 -2.34
C ASP A 224 11.79 -14.37 -2.59
N GLU A 225 12.52 -13.70 -1.68
CA GLU A 225 13.97 -13.58 -1.76
C GLU A 225 14.67 -14.95 -1.73
N TRP A 226 14.15 -15.91 -0.94
CA TRP A 226 14.69 -17.27 -0.89
C TRP A 226 14.49 -18.01 -2.22
N VAL A 227 13.30 -17.92 -2.82
CA VAL A 227 12.99 -18.54 -4.12
C VAL A 227 13.80 -17.91 -5.25
N GLU A 228 13.88 -16.58 -5.28
CA GLU A 228 14.66 -15.81 -6.26
C GLU A 228 16.15 -16.12 -6.15
N GLY A 229 16.69 -16.18 -4.92
CA GLY A 229 18.08 -16.51 -4.66
C GLY A 229 18.51 -17.89 -5.14
N HIS A 230 17.57 -18.81 -5.31
CA HIS A 230 17.79 -20.15 -5.88
C HIS A 230 17.47 -20.24 -7.38
N GLY A 231 17.03 -19.15 -8.01
CA GLY A 231 16.69 -19.11 -9.43
C GLY A 231 15.42 -19.89 -9.80
N LEU A 232 14.46 -20.01 -8.87
CA LEU A 232 13.26 -20.84 -9.02
C LEU A 232 11.97 -20.04 -9.34
N GLY A 233 12.11 -18.76 -9.65
CA GLY A 233 11.00 -17.84 -9.91
C GLY A 233 11.07 -16.63 -9.00
N THR A 234 9.96 -15.89 -8.90
CA THR A 234 9.86 -14.68 -8.05
C THR A 234 9.18 -14.92 -6.70
N HIS A 235 8.53 -16.07 -6.51
CA HIS A 235 7.81 -16.44 -5.29
C HIS A 235 7.50 -17.95 -5.29
N ASP A 236 7.13 -18.51 -4.13
CA ASP A 236 6.70 -19.91 -4.02
C ASP A 236 5.26 -20.09 -4.54
N VAL A 237 5.14 -20.44 -5.82
CA VAL A 237 3.84 -20.56 -6.51
C VAL A 237 2.95 -21.60 -5.86
N GLY A 238 1.93 -21.13 -5.14
CA GLY A 238 0.97 -21.97 -4.43
C GLY A 238 1.54 -22.66 -3.18
N GLY A 239 2.64 -22.15 -2.63
CA GLY A 239 3.28 -22.70 -1.42
C GLY A 239 3.85 -24.11 -1.62
N ARG A 240 4.25 -24.46 -2.86
CA ARG A 240 4.64 -25.84 -3.21
C ARG A 240 5.99 -26.23 -2.61
N LEU A 241 6.96 -25.31 -2.61
CA LEU A 241 8.28 -25.55 -2.00
C LEU A 241 8.12 -25.71 -0.49
N ALA A 242 7.37 -24.79 0.14
CA ALA A 242 7.08 -24.85 1.57
C ALA A 242 6.34 -26.14 1.96
N ALA A 243 5.34 -26.58 1.17
CA ALA A 243 4.59 -27.80 1.43
C ALA A 243 5.42 -29.08 1.25
N ALA A 244 6.49 -29.04 0.43
CA ALA A 244 7.40 -30.18 0.23
C ALA A 244 8.50 -30.25 1.31
N GLY A 245 8.72 -29.16 2.04
CA GLY A 245 9.77 -29.04 3.05
C GLY A 245 9.35 -29.46 4.44
N ARG A 246 10.32 -29.46 5.34
CA ARG A 246 10.14 -29.65 6.77
C ARG A 246 10.61 -28.41 7.52
N VAL A 247 9.75 -27.90 8.39
CA VAL A 247 10.05 -26.77 9.26
C VAL A 247 11.22 -27.12 10.19
N HIS A 248 12.23 -26.25 10.25
CA HIS A 248 13.31 -26.33 11.22
C HIS A 248 12.90 -25.66 12.54
N GLU A 249 12.20 -26.41 13.41
CA GLU A 249 11.61 -25.90 14.66
C GLU A 249 12.58 -25.12 15.54
N GLY A 250 13.81 -25.62 15.75
CA GLY A 250 14.77 -24.92 16.61
C GLY A 250 15.25 -23.58 16.06
N LEU A 251 15.16 -23.35 14.75
CA LEU A 251 15.47 -22.07 14.13
C LEU A 251 14.25 -21.16 14.20
N LEU A 252 13.06 -21.71 13.96
CA LEU A 252 11.80 -20.99 14.11
C LEU A 252 11.64 -20.42 15.53
N ASP A 253 11.95 -21.21 16.56
CA ASP A 253 11.93 -20.74 17.95
C ASP A 253 12.94 -19.60 18.18
N GLN A 254 14.15 -19.70 17.62
CA GLN A 254 15.15 -18.62 17.68
C GLN A 254 14.71 -17.34 16.97
N LEU A 255 14.03 -17.46 15.84
CA LEU A 255 13.53 -16.30 15.10
C LEU A 255 12.40 -15.60 15.84
N MET A 256 11.53 -16.36 16.53
CA MET A 256 10.43 -15.82 17.34
C MET A 256 10.92 -15.16 18.65
N ASP A 257 12.13 -15.48 19.13
CA ASP A 257 12.75 -14.89 20.33
C ASP A 257 13.36 -13.49 20.08
N HIS A 258 13.11 -12.91 18.91
CA HIS A 258 13.62 -11.57 18.58
C HIS A 258 12.83 -10.48 19.33
N ASP A 259 13.53 -9.59 20.06
CA ASP A 259 12.98 -8.51 20.91
C ASP A 259 11.87 -7.65 20.25
N TRP A 260 11.86 -7.56 18.93
CA TRP A 260 10.82 -6.84 18.19
C TRP A 260 9.41 -7.43 18.41
N PHE A 261 9.28 -8.74 18.58
CA PHE A 261 7.99 -9.39 18.83
C PHE A 261 7.39 -8.97 20.17
N ASP A 262 8.22 -8.67 21.17
CA ASP A 262 7.79 -8.22 22.51
C ASP A 262 7.36 -6.75 22.58
N GLN A 263 7.60 -5.96 21.52
CA GLN A 263 7.24 -4.54 21.51
C GLN A 263 5.71 -4.36 21.38
N PRO A 264 5.08 -3.45 22.15
CA PRO A 264 3.66 -3.16 22.02
C PRO A 264 3.36 -2.31 20.77
N PRO A 265 2.15 -2.42 20.17
CA PRO A 265 1.69 -1.47 19.17
C PRO A 265 1.62 -0.02 19.69
N PRO A 266 1.76 1.01 18.84
CA PRO A 266 2.02 0.93 17.40
C PRO A 266 3.49 0.56 17.11
N LYS A 267 3.69 -0.43 16.22
CA LYS A 267 5.01 -0.82 15.73
C LYS A 267 4.96 -1.11 14.23
N SER A 268 6.06 -0.80 13.56
CA SER A 268 6.26 -1.02 12.13
C SER A 268 7.60 -1.68 11.88
N LEU A 269 7.72 -2.41 10.79
CA LEU A 269 8.89 -3.21 10.42
C LEU A 269 9.40 -2.78 9.04
N ASP A 270 10.72 -2.68 8.88
CA ASP A 270 11.31 -2.55 7.55
C ASP A 270 11.34 -3.92 6.87
N ARG A 271 11.05 -3.97 5.57
CA ARG A 271 11.06 -5.22 4.79
C ARG A 271 12.41 -5.96 4.81
N TYR A 272 13.50 -5.29 5.18
CA TYR A 272 14.84 -5.88 5.23
C TYR A 272 15.25 -6.36 6.63
N ASP A 273 14.45 -6.09 7.68
CA ASP A 273 14.75 -6.48 9.06
C ASP A 273 14.82 -8.00 9.22
N PHE A 274 13.99 -8.73 8.46
CA PHE A 274 14.04 -10.18 8.32
C PHE A 274 14.20 -10.52 6.84
N ASN A 275 15.16 -11.36 6.49
CA ASN A 275 15.51 -11.67 5.09
C ASN A 275 15.86 -13.15 4.91
N ALA A 276 16.00 -13.59 3.66
CA ALA A 276 16.20 -15.01 3.32
C ALA A 276 17.47 -15.62 3.94
N SER A 277 18.42 -14.81 4.41
CA SER A 277 19.65 -15.33 5.04
C SER A 277 19.40 -16.06 6.36
N MET A 278 18.24 -15.86 6.99
CA MET A 278 17.83 -16.55 8.22
C MET A 278 17.81 -18.07 8.09
N VAL A 279 17.52 -18.60 6.89
CA VAL A 279 17.43 -20.05 6.62
C VAL A 279 18.64 -20.58 5.82
N ARG A 280 19.75 -19.83 5.81
CA ARG A 280 20.97 -20.24 5.11
C ARG A 280 21.46 -21.60 5.60
N GLY A 281 21.70 -22.51 4.66
CA GLY A 281 22.18 -23.87 4.94
C GLY A 281 21.08 -24.92 5.00
N LEU A 282 19.80 -24.51 4.95
CA LEU A 282 18.69 -25.44 4.71
C LEU A 282 18.57 -25.79 3.22
N SER A 283 17.85 -26.89 2.93
CA SER A 283 17.39 -27.16 1.57
C SER A 283 16.41 -26.07 1.12
N VAL A 284 16.17 -25.97 -0.19
CA VAL A 284 15.23 -24.98 -0.73
C VAL A 284 13.85 -25.16 -0.08
N GLU A 285 13.39 -26.40 -0.02
CA GLU A 285 12.08 -26.77 0.53
C GLU A 285 12.01 -26.51 2.03
N ASP A 286 13.02 -26.92 2.82
CA ASP A 286 13.04 -26.69 4.27
C ASP A 286 13.17 -25.20 4.62
N GLY A 287 13.93 -24.45 3.82
CA GLY A 287 14.04 -23.00 3.95
C GLY A 287 12.70 -22.30 3.69
N ALA A 288 12.02 -22.64 2.59
CA ALA A 288 10.68 -22.13 2.30
C ALA A 288 9.68 -22.50 3.39
N ALA A 289 9.66 -23.76 3.83
CA ALA A 289 8.78 -24.25 4.90
C ALA A 289 8.98 -23.49 6.21
N THR A 290 10.24 -23.27 6.60
CA THR A 290 10.60 -22.58 7.84
C THR A 290 10.23 -21.10 7.79
N LEU A 291 10.47 -20.41 6.67
CA LEU A 291 10.08 -19.00 6.50
C LEU A 291 8.55 -18.83 6.49
N THR A 292 7.81 -19.72 5.80
CA THR A 292 6.34 -19.71 5.82
C THR A 292 5.79 -19.95 7.23
N ALA A 293 6.37 -20.91 7.97
CA ALA A 293 5.98 -21.16 9.36
C ALA A 293 6.30 -19.97 10.27
N PHE A 294 7.41 -19.27 10.02
CA PHE A 294 7.76 -18.05 10.74
C PHE A 294 6.74 -16.94 10.54
N THR A 295 6.32 -16.68 9.30
CA THR A 295 5.21 -15.74 9.02
C THR A 295 3.93 -16.12 9.77
N ALA A 296 3.55 -17.40 9.73
CA ALA A 296 2.32 -17.85 10.39
C ALA A 296 2.38 -17.68 11.92
N ARG A 297 3.53 -18.00 12.55
CA ARG A 297 3.72 -17.79 13.99
C ARG A 297 3.78 -16.32 14.37
N ALA A 298 4.44 -15.49 13.56
CA ALA A 298 4.52 -14.05 13.77
C ALA A 298 3.14 -13.37 13.72
N VAL A 299 2.26 -13.80 12.81
CA VAL A 299 0.86 -13.30 12.74
C VAL A 299 0.00 -13.78 13.92
N ALA A 300 0.25 -14.99 14.42
CA ALA A 300 -0.54 -15.59 15.49
C ALA A 300 -0.20 -15.06 16.88
N ALA A 301 1.02 -14.55 17.07
CA ALA A 301 1.52 -13.94 18.31
C ALA A 301 0.95 -12.53 18.51
#